data_AF-A0A7Y5DJ75-F1
#
_entry.id   AF-A0A7Y5DJ75-F1
#
_cell.length_a   1.000
_cell.length_b   1.000
_cell.length_c   1.000
_cell.angle_alpha   90.00
_cell.angle_beta   90.00
_cell.angle_gamma   90.00
#
_symmetry.space_group_name_H-M   'P 1'
#
loop_
_entity.id
_entity.type
_entity.pdbx_description
1 polymer ?
#
loop_
_entity_poly.entity_id
_entity_poly.type
_entity_poly.pdbx_seq_one_letter_code
_entity_poly.pdbx_strand_id
1 'polypeptide(L)' 'VLRHIGIYAYRVSFLRAYSQLAPCSLENFEALEQLRALYHGYKIGVTITENAPPNGVDTEQDLQIARQLFDQLNSGKQP' A
#
# COMPACT_ATOMS: atom_id res chain seq x y z
N VAL A 1 -12.02 12.56 6.04
CA VAL A 1 -12.10 11.38 5.14
C VAL A 1 -10.83 10.56 5.35
N LEU A 2 -10.91 9.22 5.34
CA LEU A 2 -9.74 8.33 5.44
C LEU A 2 -9.22 7.96 4.04
N ARG A 3 -7.90 7.92 3.86
CA ARG A 3 -7.25 7.48 2.61
C ARG A 3 -6.55 6.14 2.84
N HIS A 4 -6.79 5.18 1.95
CA HIS A 4 -6.10 3.90 1.97
C HIS A 4 -4.62 4.07 1.55
N ILE A 5 -3.71 3.45 2.30
CA ILE A 5 -2.28 3.38 2.00
C ILE A 5 -1.98 1.97 1.50
N GLY A 6 -1.27 1.83 0.37
CA GLY A 6 -0.95 0.55 -0.27
C GLY A 6 0.10 -0.30 0.45
N ILE A 7 0.01 -0.43 1.77
CA ILE A 7 0.87 -1.27 2.60
C ILE A 7 0.02 -2.36 3.23
N TYR A 8 0.47 -3.60 3.08
CA TYR A 8 -0.29 -4.75 3.50
C TYR A 8 0.57 -5.75 4.26
N ALA A 9 -0.05 -6.50 5.17
CA ALA A 9 0.55 -7.63 5.85
C ALA A 9 -0.31 -8.88 5.59
N TYR A 10 0.31 -9.95 5.08
CA TYR A 10 -0.38 -11.18 4.72
C TYR A 10 0.24 -12.40 5.37
N ARG A 11 -0.59 -13.40 5.64
CA ARG A 11 -0.11 -14.76 5.89
C ARG A 11 0.24 -15.41 4.56
N VAL A 12 1.33 -16.18 4.52
CA VAL A 12 1.74 -16.94 3.32
C VAL A 12 0.63 -17.88 2.83
N SER A 13 -0.07 -18.53 3.75
CA SER A 13 -1.22 -19.39 3.41
C SER A 13 -2.36 -18.63 2.73
N PHE A 14 -2.61 -17.39 3.15
CA PHE A 14 -3.61 -16.54 2.51
C PHE A 14 -3.17 -16.14 1.12
N LEU A 15 -1.92 -15.72 0.89
CA LEU A 15 -1.44 -15.37 -0.45
C LEU A 15 -1.62 -16.51 -1.46
N ARG A 16 -1.36 -17.76 -1.04
CA ARG A 16 -1.61 -18.95 -1.86
C ARG A 16 -3.08 -19.09 -2.21
N ALA A 17 -3.99 -19.00 -1.22
CA ALA A 17 -5.43 -19.10 -1.46
C ALA A 17 -5.95 -17.95 -2.33
N TYR A 18 -5.52 -16.72 -2.04
CA TYR A 18 -5.91 -15.49 -2.71
C TYR A 18 -5.59 -15.52 -4.21
N SER A 19 -4.40 -16.03 -4.57
CA SER A 19 -3.98 -16.20 -5.97
C SER A 19 -4.90 -17.12 -6.80
N GLN A 20 -5.69 -17.98 -6.14
CA GLN A 20 -6.61 -18.93 -6.79
C GLN A 20 -8.05 -18.42 -6.82
N LEU A 21 -8.34 -17.28 -6.20
CA LEU A 21 -9.69 -16.71 -6.21
C LEU A 21 -10.00 -16.14 -7.59
N ALA A 22 -11.19 -16.46 -8.08
CA ALA A 22 -11.68 -15.86 -9.32
C ALA A 22 -11.83 -14.33 -9.15
N PRO A 23 -11.48 -13.55 -10.19
CA PRO A 23 -11.84 -12.15 -10.28
C PRO A 23 -13.31 -11.89 -9.97
N CYS A 24 -13.62 -10.75 -9.35
CA CYS A 24 -15.00 -10.35 -9.07
C CYS A 24 -15.40 -9.10 -9.86
N SER A 25 -16.70 -8.90 -10.11
CA SER A 25 -17.16 -7.73 -10.87
C SER A 25 -16.77 -6.41 -10.22
N LEU A 26 -16.72 -6.37 -8.88
CA LEU A 26 -16.42 -5.16 -8.13
C LEU A 26 -14.95 -4.73 -8.24
N GLU A 27 -14.00 -5.68 -8.25
CA GLU A 27 -12.59 -5.33 -8.43
C GLU A 27 -12.33 -4.70 -9.79
N ASN A 28 -13.03 -5.16 -10.83
CA ASN A 28 -12.87 -4.65 -12.19
C ASN A 28 -13.52 -3.29 -12.36
N PHE A 29 -14.68 -3.08 -11.73
CA PHE A 29 -15.41 -1.81 -11.79
C PHE A 29 -14.63 -0.69 -11.08
N GLU A 30 -14.08 -0.97 -9.89
CA GLU A 30 -13.36 0.02 -9.10
C GLU A 30 -11.85 0.06 -9.41
N ALA A 31 -11.34 -0.91 -10.16
CA ALA A 31 -9.90 -1.16 -10.34
C ALA A 31 -9.15 -1.35 -9.01
N LEU A 32 -9.76 -2.04 -8.04
CA LEU A 32 -9.25 -2.25 -6.69
C LEU A 32 -9.15 -3.73 -6.34
N GLU A 33 -7.92 -4.26 -6.40
CA GLU A 33 -7.60 -5.67 -6.14
C GLU A 33 -8.13 -6.17 -4.77
N GLN A 34 -8.00 -5.37 -3.71
CA GLN A 34 -8.40 -5.79 -2.36
C GLN A 34 -9.89 -6.13 -2.23
N LEU A 35 -10.73 -5.68 -3.17
CA LEU A 35 -12.15 -6.01 -3.19
C LEU A 35 -12.41 -7.48 -3.50
N ARG A 36 -11.48 -8.18 -4.19
CA ARG A 36 -11.58 -9.64 -4.39
C ARG A 36 -11.60 -10.40 -3.08
N ALA A 37 -10.72 -10.03 -2.14
CA ALA A 37 -10.66 -10.68 -0.83
C ALA A 37 -11.99 -10.51 -0.08
N LEU A 38 -12.52 -9.28 -0.04
CA LEU A 38 -13.79 -8.98 0.60
C LEU A 38 -14.96 -9.72 -0.06
N TYR A 39 -14.99 -9.75 -1.40
CA TYR A 39 -16.04 -10.40 -2.18
C TYR A 39 -16.14 -11.90 -1.88
N HIS A 40 -14.99 -12.58 -1.71
CA HIS A 40 -14.92 -14.00 -1.37
C HIS A 40 -14.99 -14.28 0.14
N GLY A 41 -15.43 -13.31 0.95
CA GLY A 41 -15.72 -13.49 2.37
C GLY A 41 -14.52 -13.40 3.31
N TYR A 42 -13.34 -13.00 2.82
CA TYR A 42 -12.20 -12.72 3.69
C TYR A 42 -12.35 -11.37 4.38
N LYS A 43 -11.65 -11.20 5.51
CA LYS A 43 -11.64 -9.96 6.28
C LYS A 43 -10.30 -9.25 6.13
N ILE A 44 -10.34 -7.93 6.01
CA ILE A 44 -9.15 -7.06 6.01
C ILE A 44 -9.16 -6.26 7.31
N GLY A 45 -8.12 -6.44 8.12
CA GLY A 45 -7.88 -5.55 9.26
C GLY A 45 -7.24 -4.25 8.78
N VAL A 46 -7.69 -3.11 9.31
CA VAL A 46 -7.17 -1.78 8.98
C VAL A 46 -6.88 -1.04 10.28
N THR A 47 -5.77 -0.32 10.32
CA THR A 47 -5.42 0.61 11.40
C THR A 47 -5.14 2.00 10.83
N ILE A 48 -5.28 3.02 11.67
CA ILE A 48 -4.94 4.40 11.33
C ILE A 48 -3.51 4.66 11.79
N THR A 49 -2.72 5.31 10.93
CA THR A 49 -1.38 5.82 11.27
C THR A 49 -1.47 7.31 11.58
N GLU A 50 -0.66 7.79 12.53
CA GLU A 50 -0.58 9.21 12.89
C GLU A 50 0.00 10.05 11.74
N ASN A 51 1.00 9.49 11.05
CA ASN A 51 1.69 10.13 9.96
C ASN A 51 1.49 9.35 8.66
N ALA A 52 1.15 10.06 7.59
CA ALA A 52 1.13 9.48 6.25
C ALA A 52 2.58 9.20 5.79
N PRO A 53 2.83 8.06 5.11
CA PRO A 53 4.14 7.82 4.52
C PRO A 53 4.42 8.85 3.41
N PRO A 54 5.70 9.10 3.09
CA PRO A 54 6.07 9.84 1.88
C PRO A 54 5.46 9.20 0.64
N ASN A 55 5.26 10.00 -0.41
CA ASN A 55 4.84 9.47 -1.70
C ASN A 55 5.89 8.51 -2.29
N GLY A 56 5.44 7.61 -3.17
CA GLY A 56 6.34 6.80 -3.99
C GLY A 56 7.16 7.66 -4.95
N VAL A 57 8.24 7.08 -5.49
CA VAL A 57 9.07 7.73 -6.50
C VAL A 57 8.61 7.29 -7.89
N ASP A 58 7.88 8.16 -8.58
CA ASP A 58 7.34 7.88 -9.92
C ASP A 58 7.86 8.87 -10.99
N THR A 59 8.40 10.02 -10.56
CA THR A 59 8.95 11.07 -11.42
C THR A 59 10.39 11.43 -11.06
N GLU A 60 11.09 12.15 -11.95
CA GLU A 60 12.44 12.66 -11.66
C GLU A 60 12.44 13.62 -10.47
N GLN A 61 11.37 14.39 -10.29
CA GLN A 61 11.18 15.27 -9.14
C GLN A 61 11.08 14.47 -7.83
N ASP A 62 10.33 13.37 -7.83
CA ASP A 62 10.23 12.50 -6.65
C ASP A 62 11.59 11.89 -6.27
N LEU A 63 12.39 11.52 -7.27
CA LEU A 63 13.73 11.00 -7.07
C LEU A 63 14.66 12.04 -6.41
N GLN A 64 14.58 13.30 -6.84
CA GLN A 64 15.35 14.39 -6.25
C GLN A 64 14.98 14.60 -4.78
N ILE A 65 13.68 14.57 -4.46
CA ILE A 65 13.18 14.69 -3.07
C ILE A 65 13.68 13.50 -2.23
N ALA A 66 13.59 12.27 -2.74
CA ALA A 66 14.05 11.09 -2.02
C ALA A 66 15.56 11.13 -1.72
N ARG A 67 16.38 11.61 -2.67
CA ARG A 67 17.83 11.80 -2.47
C ARG A 67 18.12 12.83 -1.38
N GLN A 68 17.45 13.98 -1.42
CA GLN A 68 17.62 15.02 -0.39
C GLN A 68 17.29 14.50 1.00
N LEU A 69 16.18 13.76 1.14
CA LEU A 69 15.78 13.15 2.41
C LEU A 69 16.83 12.13 2.89
N PHE A 70 17.34 11.29 1.99
CA PHE A 70 18.37 10.31 2.31
C PHE A 70 19.68 10.96 2.79
N ASP A 71 20.13 12.03 2.13
CA ASP A 71 21.33 12.76 2.51
C ASP A 71 21.17 13.45 3.87
N GLN A 72 19.99 14.01 4.17
CA GLN A 72 19.67 14.59 5.48
C GLN A 72 19.76 13.55 6.59
N LEU A 73 19.16 12.37 6.38
CA LEU A 73 19.20 11.25 7.34
C LEU A 73 20.64 10.77 7.61
N ASN A 74 21.48 10.70 6.57
CA ASN A 74 22.88 10.25 6.72
C ASN A 74 23.81 11.31 7.31
N SER A 75 23.47 12.59 7.19
CA SER A 75 24.29 13.70 7.68
C SER A 75 24.09 14.00 9.18
N GLY A 76 23.31 13.18 9.90
CA GLY A 76 23.01 13.38 11.32
C GLY A 76 22.17 14.63 11.63
N LYS A 77 21.66 15.31 10.60
CA LYS A 77 20.69 16.39 10.75
C LYS A 77 19.30 15.76 10.73
N GLN A 78 18.79 15.44 11.90
CA GLN A 78 17.39 15.06 12.06
C GLN A 78 16.48 16.19 11.54
N PRO A 79 15.42 15.89 10.78
CA PRO A 79 14.39 16.84 10.44
C PRO A 79 13.59 17.29 11.67
#